data_AF-M1IYL7-F1
#
_entry.id   AF-M1IYL7-F1
#
_cell.length_a   1.000
_cell.length_b   1.000
_cell.length_c   1.000
_cell.angle_alpha   90.00
_cell.angle_beta   90.00
_cell.angle_gamma   90.00
#
_symmetry.space_group_name_H-M   'P 1'
#
loop_
_entity.id
_entity.type
_entity.pdbx_description
1 polymer ?
#
loop_
_entity_poly.entity_id
_entity_poly.type
_entity_poly.pdbx_seq_one_letter_code
_entity_poly.pdbx_strand_id
1 'polypeptide(L)'
;MLVSEAVLPLLFYGILTPVYQVILRGKISNVKGFYLAWITAPFLVGYFFYSTLVEVFLLLIFNIIGYIIVLKNKYKYIFPLLLFSAVIIQIFYILTTLHTIHG
;
A
#
# COMPACT_ATOMS: atom_id res chain seq x y z
N MET A 1 4.95 9.76 17.27
CA MET A 1 3.79 10.03 16.38
C MET A 1 2.78 8.91 16.60
N LEU A 2 1.46 9.15 16.54
CA LEU A 2 0.47 8.07 16.75
C LEU A 2 0.17 7.28 15.47
N VAL A 3 0.51 7.85 14.30
CA VAL A 3 0.27 7.28 12.98
C VAL A 3 1.59 7.27 12.22
N SER A 4 1.87 6.17 11.51
CA SER A 4 3.02 6.07 10.61
C SER A 4 2.72 6.83 9.32
N GLU A 5 3.59 7.75 8.94
CA GLU A 5 3.44 8.54 7.71
C GLU A 5 3.45 7.65 6.45
N ALA A 6 4.14 6.50 6.50
CA ALA A 6 4.17 5.51 5.43
C ALA A 6 2.79 4.88 5.12
N VAL A 7 1.83 4.98 6.04
CA VAL A 7 0.48 4.40 5.88
C VAL A 7 -0.45 5.31 5.08
N LEU A 8 -0.24 6.63 5.12
CA LEU A 8 -1.12 7.59 4.46
C LEU A 8 -1.26 7.36 2.95
N PRO A 9 -0.17 7.17 2.18
CA PRO A 9 -0.27 6.91 0.74
C PRO A 9 -1.07 5.63 0.45
N LEU A 10 -0.90 4.59 1.25
CA LEU A 10 -1.61 3.32 1.09
C LEU A 10 -3.12 3.49 1.30
N LEU A 11 -3.53 4.27 2.30
CA LEU A 11 -4.94 4.59 2.54
C LEU A 11 -5.55 5.41 1.40
N PHE A 12 -4.85 6.48 0.96
CA PHE A 12 -5.34 7.32 -0.13
C PHE A 12 -5.49 6.53 -1.43
N TYR A 13 -4.45 5.80 -1.84
CA TYR A 13 -4.51 4.98 -3.04
C TYR A 13 -5.52 3.84 -2.90
N GLY A 14 -5.67 3.26 -1.71
CA GLY A 14 -6.71 2.29 -1.39
C GLY A 14 -8.09 2.86 -1.70
N ILE A 15 -8.49 3.93 -1.02
CA ILE A 15 -9.82 4.57 -1.19
C ILE A 15 -10.06 5.03 -2.63
N LEU A 16 -9.03 5.55 -3.30
CA LEU A 16 -9.14 6.01 -4.68
C LEU A 16 -9.23 4.87 -5.70
N THR A 17 -8.76 3.67 -5.39
CA THR A 17 -8.77 2.52 -6.31
C THR A 17 -10.17 2.24 -6.91
N PRO A 18 -11.25 2.05 -6.11
CA PRO A 18 -12.59 1.82 -6.66
C PRO A 18 -13.11 3.02 -7.47
N VAL A 19 -12.79 4.25 -7.04
CA VAL A 19 -13.19 5.48 -7.74
C VAL A 19 -12.56 5.53 -9.14
N TYR A 20 -11.25 5.31 -9.23
CA TYR A 20 -10.52 5.29 -10.49
C TYR A 20 -10.93 4.12 -11.37
N GLN A 21 -11.25 2.95 -10.78
CA GLN A 21 -11.80 1.81 -11.51
C GLN A 21 -13.09 2.14 -12.26
N VAL A 22 -13.96 2.95 -11.65
CA VAL A 22 -15.21 3.40 -12.28
C VAL A 22 -14.94 4.47 -13.34
N ILE A 23 -14.18 5.52 -13.00
CA ILE A 23 -13.97 6.69 -13.87
C ILE A 23 -13.20 6.33 -15.15
N LEU A 24 -12.20 5.46 -15.03
CA LEU A 24 -11.28 5.10 -16.11
C LEU A 24 -11.68 3.81 -16.85
N ARG A 25 -12.82 3.21 -16.51
CA ARG A 25 -13.30 1.98 -17.15
C ARG A 25 -13.37 2.16 -18.67
N GLY A 26 -12.67 1.31 -19.41
CA GLY A 26 -12.63 1.33 -20.88
C GLY A 26 -11.81 2.48 -21.50
N LYS A 27 -11.22 3.37 -20.70
CA LYS A 27 -10.42 4.52 -21.17
C LYS A 27 -8.91 4.29 -21.13
N ILE A 28 -8.46 3.25 -20.42
CA ILE A 28 -7.03 2.95 -20.26
C ILE A 28 -6.57 2.03 -21.39
N SER A 29 -5.64 2.51 -22.21
CA SER A 29 -5.02 1.73 -23.30
C SER A 29 -4.12 0.59 -22.78
N ASN A 30 -3.38 0.82 -21.69
CA ASN A 30 -2.54 -0.18 -21.03
C ASN A 30 -2.94 -0.37 -19.57
N VAL A 31 -3.97 -1.20 -19.35
CA VAL A 31 -4.54 -1.47 -18.02
C VAL A 31 -3.50 -2.03 -17.05
N LYS A 32 -2.67 -2.97 -17.51
CA LYS A 32 -1.63 -3.58 -16.68
C LYS A 32 -0.57 -2.57 -16.26
N GLY A 33 -0.09 -1.75 -17.20
CA GLY A 33 0.88 -0.69 -16.93
C GLY A 33 0.34 0.34 -15.95
N PHE A 34 -0.92 0.74 -16.10
CA PHE A 34 -1.60 1.63 -15.15
C PHE A 34 -1.60 1.04 -13.74
N TYR A 35 -2.03 -0.21 -13.56
CA TYR A 35 -2.08 -0.82 -12.23
C TYR A 35 -0.71 -1.13 -11.63
N LEU A 36 0.31 -1.37 -12.45
CA LEU A 36 1.70 -1.45 -11.98
C LEU A 36 2.12 -0.10 -11.39
N ALA A 37 1.94 0.99 -12.12
CA ALA A 37 2.25 2.32 -11.58
C ALA A 37 1.40 2.67 -10.34
N TRP A 38 0.11 2.32 -10.37
CA TRP A 38 -0.84 2.56 -9.29
C TRP A 38 -0.44 1.85 -8.00
N ILE A 39 0.03 0.60 -8.10
CA ILE A 39 0.49 -0.14 -6.93
C ILE A 39 1.88 0.31 -6.48
N THR A 40 2.80 0.61 -7.40
CA THR A 40 4.16 1.05 -7.04
C THR A 40 4.15 2.37 -6.25
N ALA A 41 3.34 3.34 -6.67
CA ALA A 41 3.37 4.70 -6.12
C ALA A 41 3.24 4.79 -4.60
N PRO A 42 2.19 4.23 -3.95
CA PRO A 42 2.03 4.37 -2.50
C PRO A 42 3.11 3.62 -1.71
N PHE A 43 3.60 2.47 -2.20
CA PHE A 43 4.72 1.77 -1.55
C PHE A 43 6.05 2.52 -1.70
N LEU A 44 6.28 3.14 -2.86
CA LEU A 44 7.48 3.95 -3.09
C LEU A 44 7.53 5.13 -2.12
N VAL A 45 6.41 5.86 -1.98
CA VAL A 45 6.29 6.93 -0.98
C VAL A 45 6.50 6.37 0.42
N GLY A 46 5.87 5.23 0.75
CA GLY A 46 6.07 4.55 2.03
C GLY A 46 7.54 4.27 2.38
N TYR A 47 8.38 3.90 1.41
CA TYR A 47 9.82 3.69 1.62
C TYR A 47 10.62 4.95 1.94
N PHE A 48 10.07 6.16 1.71
CA PHE A 48 10.73 7.40 2.13
C PHE A 48 10.31 7.84 3.54
N PHE A 49 9.22 7.30 4.07
CA PHE A 49 8.60 7.72 5.33
C PHE A 49 8.48 6.59 6.36
N TYR A 50 9.26 5.51 6.23
CA TYR A 50 9.29 4.45 7.23
C TYR A 50 9.96 4.96 8.51
N SER A 51 9.48 4.47 9.65
CA SER A 51 10.02 4.72 10.98
C SER A 51 10.81 3.53 11.53
N THR A 52 10.52 2.31 11.09
CA THR A 52 11.19 1.09 11.58
C THR A 52 11.59 0.14 10.45
N LEU A 53 12.60 -0.72 10.71
CA LEU A 53 12.98 -1.78 9.76
C LEU A 53 11.83 -2.77 9.50
N VAL A 54 11.00 -3.03 10.51
CA VAL A 54 9.82 -3.91 10.38
C VAL A 54 8.85 -3.37 9.33
N GLU A 55 8.61 -2.05 9.32
CA GLU A 55 7.77 -1.43 8.31
C GLU A 55 8.35 -1.57 6.90
N VAL A 56 9.67 -1.43 6.73
CA VAL A 56 10.33 -1.64 5.44
C VAL A 56 10.08 -3.05 4.90
N PHE A 57 10.21 -4.07 5.76
CA PHE A 57 9.94 -5.46 5.38
C PHE A 57 8.46 -5.66 5.00
N LEU A 58 7.53 -5.09 5.77
CA LEU A 58 6.10 -5.18 5.47
C LEU A 58 5.76 -4.48 4.15
N LEU A 59 6.26 -3.27 3.93
CA LEU A 59 6.11 -2.53 2.66
C LEU A 59 6.62 -3.36 1.49
N LEU A 60 7.80 -4.00 1.61
CA LEU A 60 8.37 -4.85 0.58
C LEU A 60 7.49 -6.06 0.25
N ILE A 61 7.02 -6.77 1.28
CA ILE A 61 6.16 -7.94 1.13
C ILE A 61 4.87 -7.55 0.40
N PHE A 62 4.18 -6.50 0.86
CA PHE A 62 2.92 -6.07 0.26
C PHE A 62 3.10 -5.50 -1.15
N ASN A 63 4.22 -4.84 -1.44
CA ASN A 63 4.54 -4.36 -2.78
C ASN A 63 4.73 -5.54 -3.75
N ILE A 64 5.47 -6.59 -3.33
CA ILE A 64 5.64 -7.82 -4.13
C ILE A 64 4.29 -8.51 -4.37
N ILE A 65 3.45 -8.65 -3.33
CA ILE A 65 2.09 -9.22 -3.47
C ILE A 65 1.28 -8.39 -4.47
N GLY A 66 1.40 -7.06 -4.40
CA GLY A 66 0.80 -6.12 -5.33
C GLY A 66 1.19 -6.39 -6.78
N TYR A 67 2.49 -6.54 -7.06
CA TYR A 67 2.96 -6.91 -8.39
C TYR A 67 2.41 -8.25 -8.86
N ILE A 68 2.38 -9.27 -8.00
CA ILE A 68 1.80 -10.58 -8.35
C ILE A 68 0.33 -10.45 -8.73
N ILE A 69 -0.45 -9.67 -7.99
CA ILE A 69 -1.89 -9.42 -8.28
C ILE A 69 -2.05 -8.76 -9.65
N VAL A 70 -1.25 -7.73 -9.94
CA VAL A 70 -1.31 -6.99 -11.20
C VAL A 70 -0.88 -7.88 -12.38
N LEU A 71 0.21 -8.62 -12.24
CA LEU A 71 0.72 -9.52 -13.28
C LEU A 71 -0.26 -10.66 -13.61
N LYS A 72 -1.02 -11.14 -12.61
CA LYS A 72 -2.11 -12.12 -12.78
C LYS A 72 -3.46 -11.51 -13.20
N ASN A 73 -3.48 -10.21 -13.52
CA ASN A 73 -4.69 -9.46 -13.92
C ASN A 73 -5.82 -9.50 -12.88
N LYS A 74 -5.51 -9.65 -11.58
CA LYS A 74 -6.51 -9.76 -10.50
C LYS A 74 -6.80 -8.42 -9.83
N TYR A 75 -7.03 -7.37 -10.62
CA TYR A 75 -7.11 -5.96 -10.19
C TYR A 75 -8.14 -5.68 -9.07
N LYS A 76 -9.18 -6.49 -8.96
CA LYS A 76 -10.17 -6.40 -7.87
C LYS A 76 -9.55 -6.54 -6.46
N TYR A 77 -8.37 -7.15 -6.34
CA TYR A 77 -7.68 -7.29 -5.06
C TYR A 77 -6.73 -6.13 -4.72
N ILE A 78 -6.57 -5.14 -5.59
CA ILE A 78 -5.70 -3.98 -5.30
C ILE A 78 -6.28 -3.12 -4.17
N PHE A 79 -7.59 -2.85 -4.22
CA PHE A 79 -8.30 -2.13 -3.16
C PHE A 79 -8.11 -2.78 -1.77
N PRO A 80 -8.49 -4.06 -1.57
CA PRO A 80 -8.34 -4.68 -0.26
C PRO A 80 -6.87 -4.84 0.14
N LEU A 81 -5.94 -5.07 -0.81
CA LEU A 81 -4.51 -5.15 -0.50
C LEU A 81 -3.99 -3.86 0.10
N LEU A 82 -4.28 -2.71 -0.51
CA LEU A 82 -3.78 -1.41 -0.08
C LEU A 82 -4.33 -1.00 1.29
N LEU A 83 -5.62 -1.28 1.56
CA LEU A 83 -6.20 -1.02 2.88
C LEU A 83 -5.68 -1.99 3.93
N PHE A 84 -5.52 -3.27 3.56
CA PHE A 84 -4.99 -4.27 4.48
C PHE A 84 -3.54 -3.99 4.85
N SER A 85 -2.70 -3.63 3.86
CA SER A 85 -1.30 -3.27 4.13
C SER A 85 -1.21 -2.03 5.02
N ALA A 86 -2.04 -1.01 4.79
CA ALA A 86 -2.14 0.17 5.65
C ALA A 86 -2.43 -0.20 7.12
N VAL A 87 -3.44 -1.04 7.36
CA VAL A 87 -3.83 -1.48 8.71
C VAL A 87 -2.71 -2.29 9.37
N ILE A 88 -2.14 -3.27 8.67
CA ILE A 88 -1.08 -4.12 9.22
C ILE A 88 0.15 -3.30 9.58
N ILE A 89 0.62 -2.42 8.67
CA ILE A 89 1.78 -1.56 8.92
C ILE A 89 1.54 -0.67 10.15
N GLN A 90 0.35 -0.06 10.26
CA GLN A 90 0.00 0.78 11.41
C GLN A 90 -0.02 -0.01 12.74
N ILE A 91 -0.53 -1.25 12.74
CA ILE A 91 -0.52 -2.11 13.93
C ILE A 91 0.93 -2.39 14.36
N PHE A 92 1.79 -2.80 13.44
CA PHE A 92 3.19 -3.09 13.77
C PHE A 92 3.97 -1.84 14.19
N TYR A 93 3.67 -0.67 13.62
CA TYR A 93 4.22 0.61 14.07
C TYR A 93 3.88 0.89 15.54
N ILE A 94 2.61 0.74 15.91
CA ILE A 94 2.17 0.97 17.30
C ILE A 94 2.87 -0.02 18.24
N LEU A 95 2.91 -1.30 17.90
CA LEU A 95 3.52 -2.34 18.73
C LEU A 95 5.03 -2.09 18.94
N THR A 96 5.76 -1.76 17.88
CA THR A 96 7.20 -1.47 17.95
C THR A 96 7.47 -0.20 18.75
N THR A 97 6.69 0.86 18.51
CA THR A 97 6.83 2.13 19.25
C THR A 97 6.53 1.97 20.74
N LEU A 98 5.48 1.23 21.11
CA LEU A 98 5.14 0.96 22.51
C LEU A 98 6.24 0.18 23.22
N HIS A 99 6.81 -0.84 22.56
CA HIS A 99 7.94 -1.61 23.10
C HIS A 99 9.16 -0.73 23.35
N THR A 100 9.46 0.23 22.48
CA THR A 100 10.60 1.15 22.69
C THR A 100 10.37 2.13 23.83
N ILE A 101 9.13 2.52 24.11
CA ILE A 101 8.80 3.49 25.18
C ILE A 101 8.76 2.82 26.56
N HIS A 102 8.36 1.55 26.65
CA HIS A 102 8.12 0.84 27.92
C HIS A 102 9.18 -0.23 28.23
N GLY A 103 10.17 -0.41 27.37
CA GLY A 103 11.26 -1.38 27.50
C GLY A 103 12.58 -0.77 27.95
#